data_AF-A0A972MGT1-F1
#
_entry.id   AF-A0A972MGT1-F1
#
_cell.length_a   1.000
_cell.length_b   1.000
_cell.length_c   1.000
_cell.angle_alpha   90.00
_cell.angle_beta   90.00
_cell.angle_gamma   90.00
#
_symmetry.space_group_name_H-M   'P 1'
#
loop_
_entity.id
_entity.type
_entity.pdbx_description
1 polymer ?
#
loop_
_entity_poly.entity_id
_entity_poly.type
_entity_poly.pdbx_seq_one_letter_code
_entity_poly.pdbx_strand_id
1 'polypeptide(L)'
;MDPFHPELPRPPRRKAYGTGHYFRQRVPKPASLSDVPRHFSRYGLPVELFLKELLNFGPPKAFLVTSLMTYWYPGVFEAVRLIRKVYRKVPIYVGGIYVKLCEEHASRFLEDAFILAETDEAKILARLKEEISPSGAEAPHPFSAFDLQRKVPYIVLTTSWGCPFSCKYCASKILQPVFKERPPEEILAEIKFWYLNYGVRDFAFYDDALLVNFDRRLGPVLESLLREGIRVRFHTPNAMHIRLITRERAKLLRRAGFRTIRLGFETLDPERHRELDDKKVRAEELEEVVAFLREAGFSRKEIGVYVLWGLPHQDLSEVENSVRYVARVGGAPYLSEYSPIPGTPLFEDACQVARYPLEEDPLFHNNTIFPCLPEPDWQRLENTKRLARKFRHGA
;
A
#
# COMPACT_ATOMS: atom_id res chain seq x y z
N MET A 1 1.88 -11.68 9.89
CA MET A 1 1.16 -12.60 8.97
C MET A 1 2.21 -13.43 8.24
N ASP A 2 2.21 -14.76 8.35
CA ASP A 2 3.11 -15.61 7.57
C ASP A 2 2.33 -16.41 6.52
N PRO A 3 2.46 -16.04 5.23
CA PRO A 3 1.78 -16.76 4.15
C PRO A 3 2.40 -18.13 3.83
N PHE A 4 3.61 -18.42 4.30
CA PHE A 4 4.35 -19.67 4.05
C PHE A 4 4.34 -20.63 5.24
N HIS A 5 3.49 -20.37 6.24
CA HIS A 5 3.38 -21.22 7.41
C HIS A 5 2.95 -22.66 7.01
N PRO A 6 3.68 -23.71 7.43
CA PRO A 6 3.47 -25.08 6.96
C PRO A 6 2.11 -25.67 7.37
N GLU A 7 1.59 -25.26 8.53
CA GLU A 7 0.29 -25.69 9.05
C GLU A 7 -0.91 -24.89 8.53
N LEU A 8 -0.73 -24.06 7.48
CA LEU A 8 -1.88 -23.41 6.85
C LEU A 8 -2.80 -24.47 6.23
N PRO A 9 -4.15 -24.33 6.35
CA PRO A 9 -5.08 -25.30 5.79
C PRO A 9 -4.95 -25.51 4.27
N ARG A 10 -4.36 -24.55 3.57
CA ARG A 10 -3.96 -24.67 2.18
C ARG A 10 -2.73 -23.80 1.91
N PRO A 11 -1.81 -24.23 1.03
CA PRO A 11 -0.67 -23.41 0.64
C PRO A 11 -1.15 -22.14 -0.08
N PRO A 12 -0.41 -21.02 0.05
CA PRO A 12 -0.77 -19.78 -0.63
C PRO A 12 -0.64 -19.97 -2.15
N ARG A 13 -1.64 -19.54 -2.91
CA ARG A 13 -1.50 -19.40 -4.36
C ARG A 13 -0.65 -18.17 -4.65
N ARG A 14 0.62 -18.39 -4.99
CA ARG A 14 1.55 -17.34 -5.43
C ARG A 14 1.57 -17.22 -6.95
N LYS A 15 1.70 -16.00 -7.44
CA LYS A 15 1.88 -15.63 -8.84
C LYS A 15 3.31 -15.16 -9.06
N ALA A 16 3.60 -14.65 -10.25
CA ALA A 16 4.90 -14.05 -10.57
C ALA A 16 5.35 -13.03 -9.50
N TYR A 17 6.67 -12.98 -9.28
CA TYR A 17 7.35 -12.04 -8.38
C TYR A 17 6.91 -12.15 -6.91
N GLY A 18 6.45 -13.34 -6.49
CA GLY A 18 6.03 -13.59 -5.10
C GLY A 18 4.67 -13.01 -4.70
N THR A 19 3.94 -12.39 -5.66
CA THR A 19 2.62 -11.79 -5.41
C THR A 19 1.57 -12.86 -5.11
N GLY A 20 0.53 -12.52 -4.34
CA GLY A 20 -0.57 -13.44 -4.05
C GLY A 20 -1.40 -13.02 -2.84
N HIS A 21 -2.53 -13.70 -2.65
CA HIS A 21 -3.36 -13.44 -1.49
C HIS A 21 -2.84 -14.20 -0.26
N TYR A 22 -3.01 -13.61 0.91
CA TYR A 22 -2.88 -14.32 2.18
C TYR A 22 -4.01 -15.36 2.34
N PHE A 23 -3.79 -16.34 3.21
CA PHE A 23 -4.88 -17.19 3.66
C PHE A 23 -6.01 -16.33 4.23
N ARG A 24 -7.26 -16.74 3.99
CA ARG A 24 -8.44 -16.05 4.48
C ARG A 24 -9.55 -17.03 4.81
N GLN A 25 -10.32 -16.71 5.84
CA GLN A 25 -11.51 -17.45 6.28
C GLN A 25 -12.72 -16.54 6.19
N ARG A 26 -13.84 -17.08 5.68
CA ARG A 26 -15.11 -16.37 5.71
C ARG A 26 -15.57 -16.27 7.16
N VAL A 27 -16.01 -15.08 7.55
CA VAL A 27 -16.57 -14.80 8.88
C VAL A 27 -17.92 -14.09 8.70
N PRO A 28 -18.77 -14.01 9.74
CA PRO A 28 -20.03 -13.27 9.66
C PRO A 28 -19.81 -11.85 9.16
N LYS A 29 -20.66 -11.40 8.25
CA LYS A 29 -20.61 -10.03 7.74
C LYS A 29 -21.29 -9.11 8.77
N PRO A 30 -20.71 -7.94 9.09
CA PRO A 30 -21.40 -6.92 9.87
C PRO A 30 -22.76 -6.57 9.27
N ALA A 31 -23.78 -6.39 10.11
CA ALA A 31 -25.14 -6.08 9.67
C ALA A 31 -25.20 -4.78 8.85
N SER A 32 -24.36 -3.80 9.23
CA SER A 32 -24.18 -2.53 8.52
C SER A 32 -23.67 -2.66 7.09
N LEU A 33 -23.12 -3.83 6.70
CA LEU A 33 -22.64 -4.09 5.34
C LEU A 33 -23.48 -5.15 4.61
N SER A 34 -24.66 -5.48 5.13
CA SER A 34 -25.50 -6.60 4.65
C SER A 34 -25.78 -6.55 3.15
N ASP A 35 -25.98 -5.35 2.61
CA ASP A 35 -26.25 -5.01 1.21
C ASP A 35 -25.06 -5.21 0.26
N VAL A 36 -23.82 -5.22 0.77
CA VAL A 36 -22.62 -5.39 -0.06
C VAL A 36 -22.55 -6.84 -0.58
N PRO A 37 -22.56 -7.11 -1.90
CA PRO A 37 -22.64 -8.46 -2.46
C PRO A 37 -21.27 -9.17 -2.47
N ARG A 38 -20.55 -9.12 -1.34
CA ARG A 38 -19.23 -9.71 -1.14
C ARG A 38 -19.19 -10.47 0.18
N HIS A 39 -18.33 -11.48 0.23
CA HIS A 39 -18.02 -12.14 1.50
C HIS A 39 -17.14 -11.26 2.37
N PHE A 40 -17.41 -11.26 3.67
CA PHE A 40 -16.50 -10.72 4.67
C PHE A 40 -15.52 -11.82 5.10
N SER A 41 -14.25 -11.49 5.25
CA SER A 41 -13.21 -12.49 5.52
C SER A 41 -12.13 -11.94 6.43
N ARG A 42 -11.70 -12.79 7.36
CA ARG A 42 -10.48 -12.60 8.15
C ARG A 42 -9.29 -13.11 7.36
N TYR A 43 -8.25 -12.30 7.22
CA TYR A 43 -7.00 -12.65 6.53
C TYR A 43 -5.90 -12.97 7.54
N GLY A 44 -4.95 -13.83 7.16
CA GLY A 44 -3.81 -14.21 7.99
C GLY A 44 -3.89 -15.65 8.49
N LEU A 45 -3.28 -15.93 9.64
CA LEU A 45 -3.30 -17.27 10.24
C LEU A 45 -4.70 -17.57 10.81
N PRO A 46 -5.16 -18.85 10.78
CA PRO A 46 -6.26 -19.29 11.63
C PRO A 46 -6.01 -18.94 13.10
N VAL A 47 -7.06 -18.72 13.89
CA VAL A 47 -6.94 -18.31 15.30
C VAL A 47 -6.19 -19.34 16.12
N GLU A 48 -6.47 -20.61 15.90
CA GLU A 48 -5.84 -21.73 16.60
C GLU A 48 -4.33 -21.73 16.36
N LEU A 49 -3.93 -21.42 15.12
CA LEU A 49 -2.54 -21.35 14.72
C LEU A 49 -1.85 -20.08 15.24
N PHE A 50 -2.54 -18.95 15.23
CA PHE A 50 -2.05 -17.71 15.83
C PHE A 50 -1.77 -17.90 17.34
N LEU A 51 -2.69 -18.54 18.07
CA LEU A 51 -2.53 -18.85 19.48
C LEU A 51 -1.39 -19.85 19.72
N LYS A 52 -1.26 -20.86 18.87
CA LYS A 52 -0.14 -21.82 18.92
C LYS A 52 1.20 -21.11 18.76
N GLU A 53 1.35 -20.29 17.73
CA GLU A 53 2.58 -19.51 17.51
C GLU A 53 2.86 -18.56 18.67
N LEU A 54 1.84 -17.93 19.24
CA LEU A 54 1.96 -17.03 20.38
C LEU A 54 2.47 -17.74 21.65
N LEU A 55 2.10 -19.00 21.85
CA LEU A 55 2.56 -19.85 22.96
C LEU A 55 3.97 -20.41 22.75
N ASN A 56 4.44 -20.50 21.50
CA ASN A 56 5.79 -20.99 21.18
C ASN A 56 6.89 -20.00 21.60
N PHE A 57 6.54 -18.73 21.81
CA PHE A 57 7.44 -17.74 22.39
C PHE A 57 7.18 -17.64 23.89
N GLY A 58 8.22 -17.53 24.71
CA GLY A 58 8.04 -17.08 26.10
C GLY A 58 7.44 -15.66 26.14
N PRO A 59 6.98 -15.18 27.32
CA PRO A 59 6.37 -13.85 27.42
C PRO A 59 7.36 -12.77 26.97
N PRO A 60 7.06 -11.99 25.91
CA PRO A 60 7.93 -10.90 25.50
C PRO A 60 7.81 -9.73 26.47
N LYS A 61 8.74 -8.77 26.37
CA LYS A 61 8.63 -7.51 27.13
C LYS A 61 7.44 -6.67 26.72
N ALA A 62 7.03 -6.74 25.44
CA ALA A 62 5.87 -6.05 24.91
C ALA A 62 5.37 -6.70 23.61
N PHE A 63 4.12 -6.42 23.25
CA PHE A 63 3.58 -6.66 21.90
C PHE A 63 3.43 -5.34 21.15
N LEU A 64 3.87 -5.31 19.89
CA LEU A 64 3.65 -4.17 18.99
C LEU A 64 2.68 -4.62 17.88
N VAL A 65 1.51 -3.99 17.79
CA VAL A 65 0.48 -4.27 16.80
C VAL A 65 0.30 -3.06 15.90
N THR A 66 0.18 -3.27 14.59
CA THR A 66 0.04 -2.19 13.61
C THR A 66 -1.03 -2.51 12.58
N SER A 67 -1.59 -1.47 11.96
CA SER A 67 -2.43 -1.59 10.78
C SER A 67 -2.04 -0.56 9.72
N LEU A 68 -1.99 -1.03 8.46
CA LEU A 68 -1.68 -0.19 7.30
C LEU A 68 -2.92 0.49 6.72
N MET A 69 -4.13 0.06 7.08
CA MET A 69 -5.39 0.66 6.61
C MET A 69 -6.31 0.92 7.80
N THR A 70 -7.10 2.00 7.73
CA THR A 70 -8.05 2.38 8.78
C THR A 70 -9.12 1.30 8.98
N TYR A 71 -9.74 0.84 7.90
CA TYR A 71 -10.80 -0.18 7.92
C TYR A 71 -10.33 -1.62 8.24
N TRP A 72 -9.05 -1.84 8.51
CA TRP A 72 -8.52 -3.13 8.99
C TRP A 72 -8.46 -3.23 10.52
N TYR A 73 -8.89 -2.20 11.25
CA TYR A 73 -8.89 -2.19 12.71
C TYR A 73 -9.60 -3.40 13.38
N PRO A 74 -10.64 -4.06 12.81
CA PRO A 74 -11.23 -5.22 13.47
C PRO A 74 -10.22 -6.36 13.66
N GLY A 75 -9.27 -6.50 12.73
CA GLY A 75 -8.16 -7.46 12.86
C GLY A 75 -7.16 -7.07 13.95
N VAL A 76 -6.92 -5.78 14.15
CA VAL A 76 -6.11 -5.26 15.28
C VAL A 76 -6.78 -5.61 16.60
N PHE A 77 -8.08 -5.34 16.72
CA PHE A 77 -8.86 -5.61 17.94
C PHE A 77 -8.88 -7.10 18.26
N GLU A 78 -9.09 -7.95 17.24
CA GLU A 78 -9.03 -9.39 17.40
C GLU A 78 -7.63 -9.85 17.87
N ALA A 79 -6.55 -9.31 17.29
CA ALA A 79 -5.19 -9.63 17.69
C ALA A 79 -4.92 -9.23 19.15
N VAL A 80 -5.26 -8.00 19.56
CA VAL A 80 -5.10 -7.52 20.95
C VAL A 80 -5.85 -8.42 21.92
N ARG A 81 -7.12 -8.73 21.63
CA ARG A 81 -7.94 -9.63 22.46
C ARG A 81 -7.33 -11.03 22.58
N LEU A 82 -6.83 -11.61 21.48
CA LEU A 82 -6.20 -12.92 21.50
C LEU A 82 -4.87 -12.91 22.27
N ILE A 83 -4.07 -11.84 22.13
CA ILE A 83 -2.84 -11.65 22.90
C ILE A 83 -3.18 -11.56 24.39
N ARG A 84 -4.15 -10.73 24.79
CA ARG A 84 -4.54 -10.54 26.20
C ARG A 84 -5.07 -11.83 26.85
N LYS A 85 -5.71 -12.71 26.07
CA LYS A 85 -6.13 -14.05 26.54
C LYS A 85 -4.95 -14.93 26.96
N VAL A 86 -3.81 -14.83 26.28
CA VAL A 86 -2.61 -15.62 26.59
C VAL A 86 -1.71 -14.89 27.59
N TYR A 87 -1.46 -13.60 27.36
CA TYR A 87 -0.54 -12.77 28.13
C TYR A 87 -1.28 -11.64 28.84
N ARG A 88 -1.78 -11.94 30.04
CA ARG A 88 -2.61 -10.99 30.82
C ARG A 88 -1.88 -9.71 31.22
N LYS A 89 -0.57 -9.77 31.49
CA LYS A 89 0.21 -8.66 32.06
C LYS A 89 1.20 -7.99 31.11
N VAL A 90 1.45 -8.57 29.93
CA VAL A 90 2.42 -8.00 28.98
C VAL A 90 1.79 -6.74 28.36
N PRO A 91 2.52 -5.61 28.29
CA PRO A 91 2.02 -4.40 27.64
C PRO A 91 1.82 -4.63 26.14
N ILE A 92 0.75 -4.08 25.60
CA ILE A 92 0.42 -4.14 24.17
C ILE A 92 0.37 -2.71 23.67
N TYR A 93 1.12 -2.41 22.63
CA TYR A 93 1.13 -1.12 21.96
C TYR A 93 0.50 -1.24 20.59
N VAL A 94 -0.35 -0.30 20.22
CA VAL A 94 -0.97 -0.26 18.91
C VAL A 94 -0.64 1.06 18.22
N GLY A 95 -0.12 0.96 17.00
CA GLY A 95 0.20 2.10 16.14
C GLY A 95 -0.13 1.86 14.67
N GLY A 96 0.53 2.60 13.79
CA GLY A 96 0.35 2.50 12.34
C GLY A 96 -0.68 3.49 11.79
N ILE A 97 -1.02 3.33 10.51
CA ILE A 97 -1.86 4.27 9.74
C ILE A 97 -3.25 4.39 10.37
N TYR A 98 -3.84 3.29 10.83
CA TYR A 98 -5.13 3.31 11.51
C TYR A 98 -5.11 4.25 12.73
N VAL A 99 -4.15 4.07 13.64
CA VAL A 99 -4.09 4.86 14.87
C VAL A 99 -3.78 6.32 14.58
N LYS A 100 -2.86 6.59 13.64
CA LYS A 100 -2.50 7.97 13.25
C LYS A 100 -3.66 8.77 12.65
N LEU A 101 -4.59 8.10 11.95
CA LEU A 101 -5.72 8.76 11.28
C LEU A 101 -7.04 8.64 12.05
N CYS A 102 -7.15 7.71 12.99
CA CYS A 102 -8.36 7.40 13.74
C CYS A 102 -8.04 7.26 15.24
N GLU A 103 -7.22 8.17 15.78
CA GLU A 103 -6.74 8.12 17.17
C GLU A 103 -7.89 8.06 18.17
N GLU A 104 -8.90 8.92 17.99
CA GLU A 104 -10.06 8.97 18.88
C GLU A 104 -10.81 7.63 18.92
N HIS A 105 -11.07 7.04 17.76
CA HIS A 105 -11.71 5.74 17.67
C HIS A 105 -10.85 4.64 18.32
N ALA A 106 -9.53 4.66 18.10
CA ALA A 106 -8.63 3.69 18.74
C ALA A 106 -8.61 3.83 20.27
N SER A 107 -8.46 5.05 20.78
CA SER A 107 -8.42 5.36 22.21
C SER A 107 -9.74 5.05 22.91
N ARG A 108 -10.88 5.25 22.24
CA ARG A 108 -12.20 4.97 22.79
C ARG A 108 -12.51 3.48 22.92
N PHE A 109 -12.12 2.67 21.94
CA PHE A 109 -12.59 1.28 21.85
C PHE A 109 -11.52 0.21 22.11
N LEU A 110 -10.25 0.61 22.30
CA LEU A 110 -9.14 -0.32 22.54
C LEU A 110 -8.49 -0.09 23.92
N GLU A 111 -9.24 -0.34 24.98
CA GLU A 111 -8.83 -0.11 26.37
C GLU A 111 -7.63 -0.98 26.84
N ASP A 112 -7.47 -2.16 26.24
CA ASP A 112 -6.45 -3.15 26.62
C ASP A 112 -5.05 -2.89 26.01
N ALA A 113 -4.83 -1.73 25.39
CA ALA A 113 -3.56 -1.40 24.74
C ALA A 113 -3.18 0.09 24.82
N PHE A 114 -1.88 0.36 24.77
CA PHE A 114 -1.33 1.70 24.68
C PHE A 114 -1.36 2.21 23.24
N ILE A 115 -1.97 3.36 23.03
CA ILE A 115 -2.11 3.98 21.72
C ILE A 115 -0.85 4.80 21.37
N LEU A 116 -0.30 4.56 20.18
CA LEU A 116 0.86 5.24 19.61
C LEU A 116 0.44 6.07 18.39
N ALA A 117 -0.18 7.23 18.62
CA ALA A 117 -0.65 8.12 17.56
C ALA A 117 0.40 9.13 17.07
N GLU A 118 1.51 9.29 17.80
CA GLU A 118 2.63 10.14 17.38
C GLU A 118 3.08 9.80 15.95
N THR A 119 3.32 10.83 15.14
CA THR A 119 3.72 10.69 13.75
C THR A 119 5.24 10.62 13.61
N ASP A 120 5.98 11.24 14.54
CA ASP A 120 7.44 11.21 14.62
C ASP A 120 7.96 9.87 15.15
N GLU A 121 8.52 9.08 14.25
CA GLU A 121 9.11 7.77 14.54
C GLU A 121 10.21 7.83 15.61
N ALA A 122 11.00 8.91 15.66
CA ALA A 122 12.07 9.04 16.64
C ALA A 122 11.52 9.15 18.07
N LYS A 123 10.41 9.88 18.24
CA LYS A 123 9.73 9.99 19.53
C LYS A 123 9.05 8.69 19.94
N ILE A 124 8.42 7.99 19.00
CA ILE A 124 7.86 6.66 19.26
C ILE A 124 8.96 5.72 19.75
N LEU A 125 10.10 5.69 19.05
CA LEU A 125 11.24 4.83 19.42
C LEU A 125 11.83 5.22 20.78
N ALA A 126 11.96 6.51 21.09
CA ALA A 126 12.44 6.98 22.39
C ALA A 126 11.53 6.50 23.52
N ARG A 127 10.21 6.70 23.38
CA ARG A 127 9.20 6.23 24.33
C ARG A 127 9.24 4.72 24.51
N LEU A 128 9.28 3.95 23.41
CA LEU A 128 9.35 2.49 23.48
C LEU A 128 10.63 2.00 24.14
N LYS A 129 11.78 2.66 23.91
CA LYS A 129 13.04 2.32 24.56
C LYS A 129 12.98 2.53 26.07
N GLU A 130 12.40 3.64 26.51
CA GLU A 130 12.20 3.95 27.92
C GLU A 130 11.25 2.96 28.59
N GLU A 131 10.06 2.75 28.02
CA GLU A 131 9.01 1.93 28.64
C GLU A 131 9.27 0.41 28.57
N ILE A 132 9.82 -0.09 27.46
CA ILE A 132 10.06 -1.53 27.26
C ILE A 132 11.43 -1.95 27.82
N SER A 133 12.40 -1.01 27.87
CA SER A 133 13.80 -1.29 28.21
C SER A 133 14.35 -2.49 27.42
N PRO A 134 14.51 -2.38 26.08
CA PRO A 134 14.99 -3.48 25.24
C PRO A 134 16.35 -4.00 25.72
N SER A 135 16.68 -5.25 25.39
CA SER A 135 17.89 -5.94 25.89
C SER A 135 19.23 -5.28 25.51
N GLY A 136 19.21 -4.27 24.63
CA GLY A 136 20.42 -3.63 24.11
C GLY A 136 21.17 -4.50 23.09
N ALA A 137 20.65 -5.68 22.75
CA ALA A 137 21.23 -6.51 21.69
C ALA A 137 21.21 -5.76 20.36
N GLU A 138 22.35 -5.76 19.66
CA GLU A 138 22.43 -5.21 18.32
C GLU A 138 21.54 -6.01 17.37
N ALA A 139 20.81 -5.30 16.51
CA ALA A 139 20.10 -5.96 15.42
C ALA A 139 21.13 -6.65 14.51
N PRO A 140 20.83 -7.83 13.97
CA PRO A 140 21.76 -8.58 13.12
C PRO A 140 22.18 -7.79 11.86
N HIS A 141 21.36 -6.82 11.46
CA HIS A 141 21.64 -5.84 10.42
C HIS A 141 20.74 -4.60 10.62
N PRO A 142 21.08 -3.46 10.00
CA PRO A 142 20.27 -2.23 10.13
C PRO A 142 18.99 -2.22 9.27
N PHE A 143 18.81 -3.20 8.38
CA PHE A 143 17.67 -3.25 7.45
C PHE A 143 16.42 -3.84 8.08
N SER A 144 15.27 -3.62 7.44
CA SER A 144 13.97 -4.17 7.87
C SER A 144 14.04 -5.68 8.07
N ALA A 145 13.47 -6.21 9.17
CA ALA A 145 13.63 -7.60 9.58
C ALA A 145 12.83 -8.63 8.73
N PHE A 146 13.06 -8.66 7.41
CA PHE A 146 12.44 -9.62 6.49
C PHE A 146 12.95 -11.05 6.71
N ASP A 147 14.13 -11.20 7.31
CA ASP A 147 14.74 -12.45 7.73
C ASP A 147 13.90 -13.21 8.77
N LEU A 148 12.99 -12.53 9.48
CA LEU A 148 12.00 -13.17 10.37
C LEU A 148 10.93 -13.97 9.60
N GLN A 149 10.84 -13.83 8.27
CA GLN A 149 9.92 -14.61 7.46
C GLN A 149 10.52 -15.99 7.13
N ARG A 150 9.69 -17.03 7.14
CA ARG A 150 10.11 -18.39 6.72
C ARG A 150 10.65 -18.44 5.30
N LYS A 151 10.19 -17.55 4.42
CA LYS A 151 10.69 -17.35 3.06
C LYS A 151 10.63 -15.87 2.69
N VAL A 152 11.68 -15.37 2.04
CA VAL A 152 11.80 -13.97 1.59
C VAL A 152 11.74 -13.91 0.06
N PRO A 153 10.54 -13.95 -0.55
CA PRO A 153 10.41 -13.95 -2.01
C PRO A 153 10.73 -12.60 -2.66
N TYR A 154 10.56 -11.51 -1.92
CA TYR A 154 10.81 -10.14 -2.36
C TYR A 154 11.04 -9.24 -1.14
N ILE A 155 11.57 -8.05 -1.38
CA ILE A 155 11.75 -7.01 -0.36
C ILE A 155 10.87 -5.81 -0.69
N VAL A 156 10.17 -5.29 0.31
CA VAL A 156 9.55 -3.96 0.22
C VAL A 156 10.62 -2.95 0.57
N LEU A 157 10.89 -2.03 -0.35
CA LEU A 157 11.91 -1.03 -0.20
C LEU A 157 11.26 0.35 -0.13
N THR A 158 11.71 1.17 0.80
CA THR A 158 11.31 2.57 0.92
C THR A 158 12.58 3.40 0.83
N THR A 159 12.65 4.29 -0.16
CA THR A 159 13.81 5.16 -0.40
C THR A 159 13.59 6.62 0.00
N SER A 160 12.34 6.96 0.34
CA SER A 160 11.88 8.23 0.87
C SER A 160 10.55 8.04 1.59
N TRP A 161 10.25 8.96 2.50
CA TRP A 161 8.98 9.05 3.21
C TRP A 161 8.29 10.36 2.88
N GLY A 162 6.96 10.30 2.72
CA GLY A 162 6.12 11.43 2.36
C GLY A 162 6.15 11.77 0.88
N CYS A 163 5.39 12.81 0.53
CA CYS A 163 5.22 13.27 -0.84
C CYS A 163 5.17 14.80 -0.86
N PRO A 164 5.91 15.49 -1.76
CA PRO A 164 5.84 16.94 -1.88
C PRO A 164 4.55 17.42 -2.55
N PHE A 165 3.76 16.51 -3.13
CA PHE A 165 2.46 16.81 -3.73
C PHE A 165 1.35 16.77 -2.67
N SER A 166 0.23 17.46 -2.94
CA SER A 166 -0.86 17.65 -1.97
C SER A 166 -2.22 17.26 -2.53
N CYS A 167 -2.33 16.04 -3.06
CA CYS A 167 -3.58 15.53 -3.61
C CYS A 167 -4.67 15.45 -2.54
N LYS A 168 -5.87 15.97 -2.81
CA LYS A 168 -6.98 16.08 -1.85
C LYS A 168 -7.51 14.75 -1.34
N TYR A 169 -7.27 13.67 -2.06
CA TYR A 169 -7.69 12.30 -1.71
C TYR A 169 -6.63 11.51 -0.94
N CYS A 170 -5.41 12.05 -0.75
CA CYS A 170 -4.26 11.30 -0.25
C CYS A 170 -3.82 11.76 1.14
N ALA A 171 -3.59 10.80 2.04
CA ALA A 171 -3.15 11.07 3.41
C ALA A 171 -1.63 11.19 3.59
N SER A 172 -0.83 11.11 2.51
CA SER A 172 0.64 11.12 2.61
C SER A 172 1.17 12.31 3.41
N LYS A 173 0.64 13.53 3.19
CA LYS A 173 1.04 14.74 3.94
C LYS A 173 0.61 14.75 5.41
N ILE A 174 -0.43 14.00 5.76
CA ILE A 174 -0.88 13.85 7.16
C ILE A 174 0.04 12.84 7.87
N LEU A 175 0.30 11.71 7.21
CA LEU A 175 1.11 10.62 7.75
C LEU A 175 2.61 10.95 7.81
N GLN A 176 3.09 11.72 6.84
CA GLN A 176 4.48 12.11 6.63
C GLN A 176 4.53 13.57 6.14
N PRO A 177 4.42 14.54 7.06
CA PRO A 177 4.31 15.97 6.71
C PRO A 177 5.56 16.56 6.06
N VAL A 178 6.70 15.88 6.18
CA VAL A 178 7.98 16.28 5.61
C VAL A 178 8.46 15.19 4.66
N PHE A 179 8.80 15.60 3.44
CA PHE A 179 9.47 14.71 2.50
C PHE A 179 10.92 14.45 2.96
N LYS A 180 11.22 13.20 3.31
CA LYS A 180 12.55 12.78 3.77
C LYS A 180 13.12 11.73 2.82
N GLU A 181 14.39 11.84 2.49
CA GLU A 181 15.07 10.95 1.56
C GLU A 181 16.13 10.13 2.29
N ARG A 182 16.30 8.88 1.86
CA ARG A 182 17.46 8.07 2.27
C ARG A 182 18.66 8.39 1.38
N PRO A 183 19.88 8.35 1.94
CA PRO A 183 21.09 8.42 1.15
C PRO A 183 21.19 7.26 0.13
N PRO A 184 21.65 7.51 -1.11
CA PRO A 184 21.83 6.48 -2.15
C PRO A 184 22.63 5.25 -1.69
N GLU A 185 23.68 5.48 -0.91
CA GLU A 185 24.58 4.45 -0.39
C GLU A 185 23.87 3.46 0.54
N GLU A 186 22.95 3.93 1.38
CA GLU A 186 22.16 3.07 2.27
C GLU A 186 21.17 2.21 1.46
N ILE A 187 20.54 2.81 0.44
CA ILE A 187 19.60 2.10 -0.44
C ILE A 187 20.35 1.00 -1.20
N LEU A 188 21.52 1.32 -1.76
CA LEU A 188 22.37 0.37 -2.46
C LEU A 188 22.85 -0.75 -1.53
N ALA A 189 23.26 -0.42 -0.31
CA ALA A 189 23.69 -1.38 0.69
C ALA A 189 22.57 -2.36 1.06
N GLU A 190 21.33 -1.87 1.23
CA GLU A 190 20.16 -2.72 1.52
C GLU A 190 19.86 -3.68 0.36
N ILE A 191 19.84 -3.17 -0.88
CA ILE A 191 19.60 -4.02 -2.06
C ILE A 191 20.66 -5.11 -2.15
N LYS A 192 21.94 -4.75 -1.99
CA LYS A 192 23.06 -5.72 -2.01
C LYS A 192 22.95 -6.74 -0.90
N PHE A 193 22.61 -6.31 0.32
CA PHE A 193 22.46 -7.19 1.46
C PHE A 193 21.45 -8.32 1.18
N TRP A 194 20.24 -7.96 0.74
CA TRP A 194 19.21 -8.95 0.44
C TRP A 194 19.54 -9.79 -0.81
N TYR A 195 20.18 -9.19 -1.81
CA TYR A 195 20.60 -9.89 -3.03
C TYR A 195 21.67 -10.96 -2.76
N LEU A 196 22.70 -10.62 -1.97
CA LEU A 196 23.86 -11.47 -1.71
C LEU A 196 23.57 -12.51 -0.64
N ASN A 197 22.97 -12.12 0.50
CA ASN A 197 22.82 -13.01 1.66
C ASN A 197 21.57 -13.90 1.57
N TYR A 198 20.51 -13.41 0.92
CA TYR A 198 19.21 -14.11 0.87
C TYR A 198 18.80 -14.52 -0.55
N GLY A 199 19.62 -14.20 -1.56
CA GLY A 199 19.30 -14.54 -2.95
C GLY A 199 18.08 -13.80 -3.50
N VAL A 200 17.65 -12.71 -2.87
CA VAL A 200 16.48 -11.94 -3.30
C VAL A 200 16.74 -11.35 -4.69
N ARG A 201 15.71 -11.37 -5.54
CA ARG A 201 15.76 -10.81 -6.90
C ARG A 201 14.65 -9.81 -7.19
N ASP A 202 13.63 -9.73 -6.37
CA ASP A 202 12.45 -8.88 -6.58
C ASP A 202 12.37 -7.82 -5.46
N PHE A 203 12.28 -6.55 -5.86
CA PHE A 203 12.21 -5.40 -4.95
C PHE A 203 11.03 -4.52 -5.34
N ALA A 204 10.14 -4.25 -4.37
CA ALA A 204 8.95 -3.44 -4.56
C ALA A 204 9.09 -2.11 -3.83
N PHE A 205 9.09 -1.00 -4.58
CA PHE A 205 9.15 0.34 -4.03
C PHE A 205 7.79 0.78 -3.48
N TYR A 206 7.78 1.21 -2.23
CA TYR A 206 6.60 1.72 -1.52
C TYR A 206 6.73 3.20 -1.12
N ASP A 207 7.69 3.91 -1.72
CA ASP A 207 7.76 5.37 -1.69
C ASP A 207 6.45 6.00 -2.16
N ASP A 208 6.00 7.06 -1.49
CA ASP A 208 4.87 7.88 -1.98
C ASP A 208 5.26 8.70 -3.21
N ALA A 209 6.55 9.02 -3.36
CA ALA A 209 7.08 9.85 -4.44
C ALA A 209 8.45 9.37 -4.95
N LEU A 210 8.51 8.13 -5.46
CA LEU A 210 9.77 7.45 -5.85
C LEU A 210 10.71 8.26 -6.76
N LEU A 211 10.17 8.96 -7.75
CA LEU A 211 10.98 9.67 -8.76
C LEU A 211 11.34 11.11 -8.37
N VAL A 212 10.87 11.60 -7.23
CA VAL A 212 11.25 12.94 -6.74
C VAL A 212 12.75 12.94 -6.45
N ASN A 213 13.43 13.94 -7.00
CA ASN A 213 14.89 14.09 -7.02
C ASN A 213 15.66 12.84 -7.51
N PHE A 214 15.13 12.20 -8.56
CA PHE A 214 15.69 10.99 -9.15
C PHE A 214 17.23 11.03 -9.31
N ASP A 215 17.78 12.09 -9.90
CA ASP A 215 19.21 12.15 -10.28
C ASP A 215 20.17 12.22 -9.08
N ARG A 216 19.69 12.66 -7.90
CA ARG A 216 20.49 12.64 -6.67
C ARG A 216 20.27 11.41 -5.79
N ARG A 217 19.22 10.61 -6.07
CA ARG A 217 18.75 9.54 -5.19
C ARG A 217 18.69 8.18 -5.87
N LEU A 218 17.64 7.91 -6.64
CA LEU A 218 17.44 6.61 -7.27
C LEU A 218 18.38 6.37 -8.46
N GLY A 219 18.64 7.40 -9.27
CA GLY A 219 19.52 7.31 -10.45
C GLY A 219 20.90 6.73 -10.13
N PRO A 220 21.65 7.28 -9.16
CA PRO A 220 22.95 6.76 -8.76
C PRO A 220 22.92 5.30 -8.27
N VAL A 221 21.86 4.89 -7.57
CA VAL A 221 21.67 3.50 -7.14
C VAL A 221 21.54 2.58 -8.35
N LEU A 222 20.67 2.93 -9.30
CA LEU A 222 20.45 2.12 -10.51
C LEU A 222 21.72 2.00 -11.36
N GLU A 223 22.47 3.09 -11.53
CA GLU A 223 23.73 3.08 -12.27
C GLU A 223 24.81 2.25 -11.56
N SER A 224 24.89 2.29 -10.22
CA SER A 224 25.83 1.43 -9.48
C SER A 224 25.51 -0.06 -9.63
N LEU A 225 24.23 -0.44 -9.50
CA LEU A 225 23.81 -1.83 -9.71
C LEU A 225 24.16 -2.33 -11.12
N LEU A 226 23.97 -1.49 -12.14
CA LEU A 226 24.34 -1.80 -13.52
C LEU A 226 25.85 -1.97 -13.71
N ARG A 227 26.65 -1.04 -13.17
CA ARG A 227 28.13 -1.12 -13.24
C ARG A 227 28.67 -2.37 -12.57
N GLU A 228 28.04 -2.79 -11.47
CA GLU A 228 28.43 -3.99 -10.71
C GLU A 228 27.83 -5.29 -11.26
N GLY A 229 27.04 -5.22 -12.34
CA GLY A 229 26.43 -6.40 -12.95
C GLY A 229 25.36 -7.08 -12.08
N ILE A 230 24.81 -6.38 -11.07
CA ILE A 230 23.78 -6.91 -10.18
C ILE A 230 22.44 -6.94 -10.93
N ARG A 231 21.90 -8.15 -11.11
CA ARG A 231 20.65 -8.37 -11.85
C ARG A 231 19.47 -8.59 -10.91
N VAL A 232 18.65 -7.56 -10.76
CA VAL A 232 17.42 -7.56 -9.94
C VAL A 232 16.20 -7.17 -10.78
N ARG A 233 15.03 -7.28 -10.18
CA ARG A 233 13.74 -6.87 -10.74
C ARG A 233 13.06 -5.89 -9.81
N PHE A 234 12.64 -4.77 -10.38
CA PHE A 234 11.97 -3.71 -9.64
C PHE A 234 10.49 -3.58 -10.00
N HIS A 235 9.71 -3.25 -8.97
CA HIS A 235 8.26 -3.12 -9.03
C HIS A 235 7.81 -1.84 -8.35
N THR A 236 6.84 -1.12 -8.91
CA THR A 236 6.38 0.17 -8.35
C THR A 236 4.88 0.15 -7.99
N PRO A 237 4.42 -0.69 -7.05
CA PRO A 237 3.00 -0.82 -6.72
C PRO A 237 2.34 0.49 -6.27
N ASN A 238 3.07 1.39 -5.62
CA ASN A 238 2.57 2.68 -5.11
C ASN A 238 2.49 3.79 -6.17
N ALA A 239 2.64 3.44 -7.45
CA ALA A 239 2.66 4.35 -8.58
C ALA A 239 3.83 5.34 -8.61
N MET A 240 4.18 5.77 -9.82
CA MET A 240 5.14 6.84 -10.05
C MET A 240 4.43 8.06 -10.63
N HIS A 241 4.97 9.23 -10.31
CA HIS A 241 4.53 10.49 -10.86
C HIS A 241 4.93 10.56 -12.34
N ILE A 242 3.94 10.60 -13.23
CA ILE A 242 4.10 10.53 -14.69
C ILE A 242 5.07 11.60 -15.19
N ARG A 243 4.90 12.84 -14.74
CA ARG A 243 5.71 14.01 -15.14
C ARG A 243 7.21 13.89 -14.85
N LEU A 244 7.60 12.96 -13.96
CA LEU A 244 9.01 12.76 -13.60
C LEU A 244 9.69 11.69 -14.45
N ILE A 245 8.98 11.07 -15.41
CA ILE A 245 9.53 10.09 -16.33
C ILE A 245 9.93 10.81 -17.63
N THR A 246 11.24 10.89 -17.86
CA THR A 246 11.79 11.35 -19.14
C THR A 246 12.18 10.14 -20.01
N ARG A 247 12.43 10.39 -21.30
CA ARG A 247 12.95 9.37 -22.23
C ARG A 247 14.19 8.66 -21.71
N GLU A 248 15.16 9.40 -21.15
CA GLU A 248 16.39 8.81 -20.62
C GLU A 248 16.15 8.03 -19.31
N ARG A 249 15.29 8.55 -18.42
CA ARG A 249 14.90 7.81 -17.21
C ARG A 249 14.19 6.51 -17.57
N ALA A 250 13.30 6.50 -18.57
CA ALA A 250 12.63 5.29 -19.03
C ALA A 250 13.63 4.20 -19.49
N LYS A 251 14.66 4.59 -20.27
CA LYS A 251 15.74 3.67 -20.69
C LYS A 251 16.52 3.13 -19.50
N LEU A 252 16.88 3.98 -18.54
CA LEU A 252 17.60 3.56 -17.33
C LEU A 252 16.76 2.60 -16.48
N LEU A 253 15.48 2.91 -16.26
CA LEU A 253 14.55 2.01 -15.55
C LEU A 253 14.49 0.63 -16.20
N ARG A 254 14.40 0.55 -17.54
CA ARG A 254 14.40 -0.75 -18.23
C ARG A 254 15.72 -1.49 -17.99
N ARG A 255 16.84 -0.83 -18.26
CA ARG A 255 18.19 -1.43 -18.14
C ARG A 255 18.43 -1.95 -16.72
N ALA A 256 18.06 -1.18 -15.71
CA ALA A 256 18.23 -1.52 -14.30
C ALA A 256 17.29 -2.63 -13.79
N GLY A 257 16.36 -3.11 -14.63
CA GLY A 257 15.56 -4.29 -14.34
C GLY A 257 14.13 -4.02 -13.87
N PHE A 258 13.58 -2.82 -14.05
CA PHE A 258 12.16 -2.60 -13.77
C PHE A 258 11.28 -3.51 -14.65
N ARG A 259 10.30 -4.17 -14.02
CA ARG A 259 9.39 -5.12 -14.67
C ARG A 259 7.93 -4.72 -14.55
N THR A 260 7.53 -4.07 -13.47
CA THR A 260 6.14 -3.59 -13.35
C THR A 260 6.16 -2.13 -12.97
N ILE A 261 5.81 -1.30 -13.95
CA ILE A 261 5.63 0.14 -13.82
C ILE A 261 4.16 0.40 -13.49
N ARG A 262 3.90 1.16 -12.43
CA ARG A 262 2.59 1.76 -12.18
C ARG A 262 2.67 3.26 -12.29
N LEU A 263 1.69 3.86 -12.95
CA LEU A 263 1.56 5.30 -13.16
C LEU A 263 0.26 5.78 -12.51
N GLY A 264 0.34 6.86 -11.73
CA GLY A 264 -0.84 7.48 -11.12
C GLY A 264 -1.43 8.51 -12.06
N PHE A 265 -2.46 8.12 -12.82
CA PHE A 265 -3.18 8.99 -13.76
C PHE A 265 -4.51 9.50 -13.18
N GLU A 266 -5.17 8.66 -12.39
CA GLU A 266 -6.43 8.92 -11.68
C GLU A 266 -7.64 9.12 -12.59
N THR A 267 -7.68 10.16 -13.42
CA THR A 267 -8.82 10.43 -14.30
C THR A 267 -8.39 11.18 -15.57
N LEU A 268 -9.13 10.94 -16.66
CA LEU A 268 -9.05 11.73 -17.90
C LEU A 268 -9.85 13.04 -17.80
N ASP A 269 -10.80 13.12 -16.87
CA ASP A 269 -11.70 14.25 -16.78
C ASP A 269 -10.97 15.50 -16.26
N PRO A 270 -10.93 16.60 -17.03
CA PRO A 270 -10.14 17.77 -16.67
C PRO A 270 -10.71 18.55 -15.48
N GLU A 271 -12.02 18.51 -15.25
CA GLU A 271 -12.64 19.16 -14.10
C GLU A 271 -12.29 18.41 -12.82
N ARG A 272 -12.51 17.09 -12.82
CA ARG A 272 -12.14 16.19 -11.72
C ARG A 272 -10.66 16.23 -11.42
N HIS A 273 -9.82 16.25 -12.46
CA HIS A 273 -8.37 16.34 -12.28
C HIS A 273 -7.96 17.64 -11.56
N ARG A 274 -8.55 18.80 -11.94
CA ARG A 274 -8.34 20.07 -11.23
C ARG A 274 -8.86 20.03 -9.80
N GLU A 275 -9.98 19.38 -9.55
CA GLU A 275 -10.52 19.24 -8.19
C GLU A 275 -9.59 18.45 -7.27
N LEU A 276 -8.97 17.37 -7.78
CA LEU A 276 -8.23 16.40 -6.96
C LEU A 276 -6.81 16.84 -6.61
N ASP A 277 -6.03 17.37 -7.55
CA ASP A 277 -4.62 17.72 -7.28
C ASP A 277 -4.03 18.84 -8.16
N ASP A 278 -4.84 19.46 -9.02
CA ASP A 278 -4.55 20.62 -9.89
C ASP A 278 -3.05 20.82 -10.20
N LYS A 279 -2.39 19.84 -10.84
CA LYS A 279 -1.06 19.93 -11.53
C LYS A 279 -0.30 18.59 -11.60
N LYS A 280 -0.82 17.48 -11.07
CA LYS A 280 -0.05 16.22 -11.01
C LYS A 280 0.29 15.66 -12.39
N VAL A 281 -0.66 15.65 -13.33
CA VAL A 281 -0.46 15.11 -14.69
C VAL A 281 -1.47 15.69 -15.69
N ARG A 282 -1.10 15.79 -16.97
CA ARG A 282 -2.02 16.06 -18.08
C ARG A 282 -2.18 14.81 -18.95
N ALA A 283 -3.28 14.71 -19.69
CA ALA A 283 -3.56 13.57 -20.56
C ALA A 283 -2.41 13.33 -21.57
N GLU A 284 -1.93 14.41 -22.19
CA GLU A 284 -0.83 14.37 -23.17
C GLU A 284 0.48 13.86 -22.54
N GLU A 285 0.73 14.19 -21.28
CA GLU A 285 1.92 13.71 -20.55
C GLU A 285 1.85 12.20 -20.29
N LEU A 286 0.65 11.62 -20.11
CA LEU A 286 0.51 10.16 -20.04
C LEU A 286 0.89 9.52 -21.37
N GLU A 287 0.38 10.05 -22.49
CA GLU A 287 0.64 9.52 -23.83
C GLU A 287 2.14 9.53 -24.17
N GLU A 288 2.81 10.66 -23.92
CA GLU A 288 4.26 10.80 -24.10
C GLU A 288 5.05 9.80 -23.26
N VAL A 289 4.71 9.68 -21.97
CA VAL A 289 5.44 8.78 -21.05
C VAL A 289 5.22 7.31 -21.39
N VAL A 290 4.02 6.92 -21.82
CA VAL A 290 3.78 5.56 -22.31
C VAL A 290 4.61 5.30 -23.57
N ALA A 291 4.72 6.27 -24.48
CA ALA A 291 5.60 6.14 -25.64
C ALA A 291 7.08 5.96 -25.23
N PHE A 292 7.60 6.78 -24.31
CA PHE A 292 8.98 6.65 -23.80
C PHE A 292 9.25 5.28 -23.18
N LEU A 293 8.31 4.75 -22.38
CA LEU A 293 8.45 3.42 -21.78
C LEU A 293 8.42 2.31 -22.84
N ARG A 294 7.56 2.42 -23.86
CA ARG A 294 7.50 1.44 -24.95
C ARG A 294 8.77 1.43 -25.80
N GLU A 295 9.28 2.60 -26.16
CA GLU A 295 10.57 2.75 -26.84
C GLU A 295 11.72 2.18 -26.01
N ALA A 296 11.69 2.36 -24.69
CA ALA A 296 12.65 1.75 -23.78
C ALA A 296 12.52 0.22 -23.68
N GLY A 297 11.45 -0.37 -24.25
CA GLY A 297 11.26 -1.82 -24.33
C GLY A 297 10.33 -2.42 -23.29
N PHE A 298 9.53 -1.61 -22.57
CA PHE A 298 8.46 -2.11 -21.73
C PHE A 298 7.25 -2.56 -22.56
N SER A 299 6.71 -3.73 -22.26
CA SER A 299 5.46 -4.18 -22.85
C SER A 299 4.25 -3.50 -22.21
N ARG A 300 3.12 -3.46 -22.93
CA ARG A 300 1.86 -2.94 -22.40
C ARG A 300 1.46 -3.56 -21.04
N LYS A 301 1.70 -4.86 -20.85
CA LYS A 301 1.36 -5.56 -19.59
C LYS A 301 2.23 -5.11 -18.41
N GLU A 302 3.42 -4.61 -18.69
CA GLU A 302 4.36 -4.07 -17.70
C GLU A 302 4.06 -2.60 -17.33
N ILE A 303 3.28 -1.88 -18.16
CA ILE A 303 2.89 -0.48 -17.95
C ILE A 303 1.45 -0.43 -17.41
N GLY A 304 1.29 -0.56 -16.10
CA GLY A 304 0.00 -0.36 -15.43
C GLY A 304 -0.28 1.12 -15.19
N VAL A 305 -1.50 1.57 -15.43
CA VAL A 305 -1.93 2.94 -15.16
C VAL A 305 -3.15 2.89 -14.24
N TYR A 306 -3.06 3.56 -13.10
CA TYR A 306 -4.15 3.63 -12.14
C TYR A 306 -5.18 4.69 -12.55
N VAL A 307 -6.44 4.27 -12.53
CA VAL A 307 -7.63 5.10 -12.71
C VAL A 307 -8.41 5.04 -11.41
N LEU A 308 -8.54 6.18 -10.75
CA LEU A 308 -9.23 6.36 -9.48
C LEU A 308 -10.73 6.37 -9.74
N TRP A 309 -11.48 5.62 -8.93
CA TRP A 309 -12.92 5.54 -9.10
C TRP A 309 -13.68 5.33 -7.79
N GLY A 310 -14.96 5.69 -7.79
CA GLY A 310 -15.79 5.71 -6.59
C GLY A 310 -15.59 6.96 -5.74
N LEU A 311 -15.12 8.06 -6.36
CA LEU A 311 -15.00 9.37 -5.72
C LEU A 311 -16.39 9.99 -5.47
N PRO A 312 -16.50 10.94 -4.53
CA PRO A 312 -17.72 11.73 -4.38
C PRO A 312 -18.14 12.36 -5.70
N HIS A 313 -19.44 12.27 -6.02
CA HIS A 313 -20.05 12.85 -7.24
C HIS A 313 -19.48 12.35 -8.58
N GLN A 314 -18.71 11.26 -8.61
CA GLN A 314 -18.10 10.77 -9.85
C GLN A 314 -19.05 9.89 -10.68
N ASP A 315 -19.24 10.25 -11.95
CA ASP A 315 -19.99 9.43 -12.89
C ASP A 315 -19.14 8.25 -13.40
N LEU A 316 -19.72 7.05 -13.45
CA LEU A 316 -18.99 5.86 -13.91
C LEU A 316 -18.60 5.91 -15.40
N SER A 317 -19.28 6.71 -16.24
CA SER A 317 -18.89 6.93 -17.63
C SER A 317 -17.54 7.66 -17.74
N GLU A 318 -17.23 8.55 -16.81
CA GLU A 318 -15.92 9.21 -16.69
C GLU A 318 -14.79 8.19 -16.48
N VAL A 319 -15.06 7.21 -15.60
CA VAL A 319 -14.13 6.12 -15.30
C VAL A 319 -13.94 5.23 -16.53
N GLU A 320 -15.03 4.89 -17.22
CA GLU A 320 -14.98 4.08 -18.44
C GLU A 320 -14.23 4.79 -19.57
N ASN A 321 -14.41 6.11 -19.73
CA ASN A 321 -13.67 6.94 -20.68
C ASN A 321 -12.17 6.94 -20.34
N SER A 322 -11.81 7.11 -19.08
CA SER A 322 -10.43 7.03 -18.59
C SER A 322 -9.80 5.66 -18.88
N VAL A 323 -10.53 4.57 -18.62
CA VAL A 323 -10.10 3.19 -18.93
C VAL A 323 -9.83 3.01 -20.43
N ARG A 324 -10.71 3.52 -21.30
CA ARG A 324 -10.54 3.45 -22.76
C ARG A 324 -9.37 4.30 -23.24
N TYR A 325 -9.18 5.47 -22.67
CA TYR A 325 -8.06 6.36 -23.00
C TYR A 325 -6.71 5.72 -22.66
N VAL A 326 -6.55 5.22 -21.43
CA VAL A 326 -5.35 4.48 -21.00
C VAL A 326 -5.04 3.32 -21.95
N ALA A 327 -6.08 2.59 -22.35
CA ALA A 327 -5.93 1.47 -23.28
C ALA A 327 -5.48 1.92 -24.68
N ARG A 328 -6.02 3.06 -25.17
CA ARG A 328 -5.70 3.65 -26.47
C ARG A 328 -4.25 4.10 -26.57
N VAL A 329 -3.74 4.78 -25.53
CA VAL A 329 -2.34 5.25 -25.50
C VAL A 329 -1.33 4.12 -25.25
N GLY A 330 -1.80 2.88 -25.08
CA GLY A 330 -0.95 1.69 -24.98
C GLY A 330 -0.58 1.27 -23.56
N GLY A 331 -1.22 1.85 -22.54
CA GLY A 331 -1.14 1.40 -21.15
C GLY A 331 -2.11 0.27 -20.82
N ALA A 332 -1.92 -0.34 -19.66
CA ALA A 332 -2.85 -1.32 -19.09
C ALA A 332 -3.65 -0.66 -17.96
N PRO A 333 -4.98 -0.53 -18.07
CA PRO A 333 -5.78 0.15 -17.04
C PRO A 333 -5.96 -0.71 -15.78
N TYR A 334 -5.77 -0.07 -14.63
CA TYR A 334 -6.02 -0.62 -13.30
C TYR A 334 -6.93 0.33 -12.54
N LEU A 335 -8.12 -0.15 -12.20
CA LEU A 335 -9.01 0.59 -11.32
C LEU A 335 -8.43 0.57 -9.89
N SER A 336 -8.42 1.73 -9.26
CA SER A 336 -8.02 1.95 -7.87
C SER A 336 -9.22 2.53 -7.13
N GLU A 337 -9.93 1.72 -6.34
CA GLU A 337 -11.10 2.18 -5.58
C GLU A 337 -10.71 3.25 -4.55
N TYR A 338 -11.45 4.37 -4.54
CA TYR A 338 -11.33 5.44 -3.54
C TYR A 338 -11.68 4.94 -2.13
N SER A 339 -10.86 5.32 -1.16
CA SER A 339 -11.06 5.13 0.26
C SER A 339 -11.25 6.52 0.86
N PRO A 340 -12.36 6.83 1.55
CA PRO A 340 -12.46 8.07 2.29
C PRO A 340 -11.52 7.98 3.49
N ILE A 341 -10.58 8.92 3.58
CA ILE A 341 -9.55 8.93 4.61
C ILE A 341 -9.75 10.16 5.50
N PRO A 342 -9.99 9.98 6.81
CA PRO A 342 -10.14 11.08 7.75
C PRO A 342 -8.99 12.09 7.67
N GLY A 343 -9.33 13.37 7.77
CA GLY A 343 -8.38 14.49 7.72
C GLY A 343 -7.90 14.86 6.31
N THR A 344 -8.23 14.09 5.26
CA THR A 344 -7.96 14.52 3.88
C THR A 344 -9.01 15.54 3.43
N PRO A 345 -8.66 16.51 2.56
CA PRO A 345 -9.63 17.50 2.09
C PRO A 345 -10.88 16.90 1.42
N LEU A 346 -10.76 15.74 0.76
CA LEU A 346 -11.90 15.08 0.11
C LEU A 346 -12.81 14.32 1.09
N PHE A 347 -12.41 14.18 2.36
CA PHE A 347 -13.20 13.44 3.35
C PHE A 347 -14.53 14.12 3.66
N GLU A 348 -14.57 15.45 3.71
CA GLU A 348 -15.79 16.21 3.97
C GLU A 348 -16.82 16.01 2.85
N ASP A 349 -16.39 16.11 1.59
CA ASP A 349 -17.22 15.82 0.42
C ASP A 349 -17.70 14.35 0.43
N ALA A 350 -16.82 13.44 0.85
CA ALA A 350 -17.18 12.03 0.99
C ALA A 350 -18.29 11.82 2.02
N CYS A 351 -18.26 12.48 3.18
CA CYS A 351 -19.30 12.38 4.20
C CYS A 351 -20.67 12.88 3.70
N GLN A 352 -20.70 13.90 2.85
CA GLN A 352 -21.94 14.47 2.32
C GLN A 352 -22.73 13.50 1.43
N VAL A 353 -22.04 12.60 0.72
CA VAL A 353 -22.66 11.63 -0.20
C VAL A 353 -22.57 10.18 0.30
N ALA A 354 -21.94 9.95 1.45
CA ALA A 354 -21.71 8.61 1.92
C ALA A 354 -23.02 7.92 2.29
N ARG A 355 -23.13 6.64 1.93
CA ARG A 355 -24.25 5.79 2.38
C ARG A 355 -24.02 5.15 3.76
N TYR A 356 -22.91 5.49 4.41
CA TYR A 356 -22.50 5.02 5.72
C TYR A 356 -21.96 6.19 6.55
N PRO A 357 -22.08 6.16 7.89
CA PRO A 357 -21.54 7.21 8.75
C PRO A 357 -20.01 7.08 8.85
N LEU A 358 -19.29 7.70 7.90
CA LEU A 358 -17.83 7.57 7.78
C LEU A 358 -17.07 8.02 9.04
N GLU A 359 -17.61 9.02 9.75
CA GLU A 359 -17.00 9.57 10.96
C GLU A 359 -17.15 8.66 12.18
N GLU A 360 -18.13 7.76 12.19
CA GLU A 360 -18.44 6.94 13.36
C GLU A 360 -17.60 5.66 13.43
N ASP A 361 -17.38 5.00 12.28
CA ASP A 361 -16.70 3.71 12.23
C ASP A 361 -15.73 3.62 11.04
N PRO A 362 -14.41 3.50 11.27
CA PRO A 362 -13.42 3.37 10.23
C PRO A 362 -13.61 2.17 9.29
N LEU A 363 -14.47 1.21 9.63
CA LEU A 363 -14.87 0.11 8.75
C LEU A 363 -15.46 0.63 7.43
N PHE A 364 -16.14 1.78 7.47
CA PHE A 364 -16.76 2.39 6.30
C PHE A 364 -15.76 3.11 5.37
N HIS A 365 -14.50 3.25 5.80
CA HIS A 365 -13.43 3.67 4.90
C HIS A 365 -13.06 2.60 3.86
N ASN A 366 -13.59 1.38 3.97
CA ASN A 366 -13.26 0.28 3.09
C ASN A 366 -13.65 0.56 1.63
N ASN A 367 -12.67 0.83 0.79
CA ASN A 367 -12.86 1.14 -0.62
C ASN A 367 -13.69 0.10 -1.42
N THR A 368 -13.74 -1.16 -0.98
CA THR A 368 -14.50 -2.22 -1.67
C THR A 368 -16.02 -2.13 -1.48
N ILE A 369 -16.50 -1.29 -0.56
CA ILE A 369 -17.93 -1.06 -0.30
C ILE A 369 -18.50 0.15 -1.06
N PHE A 370 -17.65 0.89 -1.78
CA PHE A 370 -18.01 2.11 -2.52
C PHE A 370 -18.78 3.11 -1.64
N PRO A 371 -18.16 3.64 -0.58
CA PRO A 371 -18.86 4.43 0.42
C PRO A 371 -19.54 5.68 -0.17
N CYS A 372 -18.93 6.29 -1.18
CA CYS A 372 -19.40 7.54 -1.80
C CYS A 372 -20.36 7.35 -3.00
N LEU A 373 -20.88 6.13 -3.21
CA LEU A 373 -21.93 5.88 -4.20
C LEU A 373 -23.24 5.59 -3.45
N PRO A 374 -24.15 6.56 -3.24
CA PRO A 374 -25.37 6.40 -2.44
C PRO A 374 -26.17 5.14 -2.79
N GLU A 375 -26.35 4.91 -4.10
CA GLU A 375 -27.07 3.78 -4.68
C GLU A 375 -26.14 3.06 -5.68
N PRO A 376 -25.26 2.15 -5.23
CA PRO A 376 -24.29 1.54 -6.13
C PRO A 376 -24.97 0.52 -7.03
N ASP A 377 -24.94 0.76 -8.34
CA ASP A 377 -25.24 -0.27 -9.33
C ASP A 377 -24.09 -1.29 -9.39
N TRP A 378 -24.24 -2.37 -8.62
CA TRP A 378 -23.26 -3.45 -8.55
C TRP A 378 -22.99 -4.11 -9.91
N GLN A 379 -23.98 -4.15 -10.81
CA GLN A 379 -23.82 -4.74 -12.12
C GLN A 379 -22.98 -3.83 -13.01
N ARG A 380 -23.23 -2.52 -13.01
CA ARG A 380 -22.41 -1.53 -13.73
C ARG A 380 -20.99 -1.51 -13.19
N LEU A 381 -20.79 -1.53 -11.87
CA LEU A 381 -19.45 -1.62 -11.25
C LEU A 381 -18.67 -2.87 -11.69
N GLU A 382 -19.31 -4.04 -11.73
CA GLU A 382 -18.64 -5.26 -12.23
C GLU A 382 -18.39 -5.19 -13.75
N ASN A 383 -19.29 -4.57 -14.52
CA ASN A 383 -19.08 -4.34 -15.95
C ASN A 383 -17.87 -3.42 -16.21
N THR A 384 -17.71 -2.33 -15.46
CA THR A 384 -16.53 -1.45 -15.53
C THR A 384 -15.26 -2.20 -15.13
N LYS A 385 -15.31 -3.06 -14.09
CA LYS A 385 -14.19 -3.96 -13.74
C LYS A 385 -13.83 -4.90 -14.88
N ARG A 386 -14.82 -5.50 -15.54
CA ARG A 386 -14.61 -6.39 -16.70
C ARG A 386 -14.01 -5.62 -17.88
N LEU A 387 -14.46 -4.38 -18.14
CA LEU A 387 -13.91 -3.51 -19.18
C LEU A 387 -12.41 -3.26 -18.96
N ALA A 388 -12.01 -2.87 -17.74
CA ALA A 388 -10.61 -2.65 -17.42
C ALA A 388 -9.77 -3.94 -17.54
N ARG A 389 -10.29 -5.10 -17.09
CA ARG A 389 -9.62 -6.40 -17.26
C ARG A 389 -9.46 -6.78 -18.73
N LYS A 390 -10.49 -6.55 -19.56
CA LYS A 390 -10.47 -6.81 -21.00
C LYS A 390 -9.29 -6.09 -21.67
N PHE A 391 -9.18 -4.78 -21.46
CA PHE A 391 -8.09 -3.99 -22.04
C PHE A 391 -6.71 -4.32 -21.46
N ARG A 392 -6.63 -4.71 -20.19
CA ARG A 392 -5.36 -5.12 -19.56
C ARG A 392 -4.81 -6.42 -20.13
N HIS A 393 -5.68 -7.36 -20.47
CA HIS A 393 -5.28 -8.70 -20.93
C HIS A 393 -5.30 -8.86 -22.45
N GLY A 394 -5.88 -7.91 -23.18
CA GLY A 394 -5.99 -7.96 -24.64
C GLY A 394 -7.00 -9.00 -25.13
N ALA A 395 -8.05 -9.24 -24.34
CA ALA A 395 -9.15 -10.14 -24.67
C ALA A 395 -10.27 -9.45 -25.45
#